data_AF-A0A7W1U6D3-F1
#
_entry.id   AF-A0A7W1U6D3-F1
#
_cell.length_a   1.000
_cell.length_b   1.000
_cell.length_c   1.000
_cell.angle_alpha   90.00
_cell.angle_beta   90.00
_cell.angle_gamma   90.00
#
_symmetry.space_group_name_H-M   'P 1'
#
loop_
_entity.id
_entity.type
_entity.pdbx_description
1 polymer ?
#
loop_
_entity_poly.entity_id
_entity_poly.type
_entity_poly.pdbx_seq_one_letter_code
_entity_poly.pdbx_strand_id
1 'polypeptide(L)' 'MKTTLDLPDDLMREVKIRAVQEHKKLKDAIAEFIRKGMTASKSRPPKLPKPVKLRGGPITTEEIEAAIAWGRD' A
#
# COMPACT_ATOMS: atom_id res chain seq x y z
N MET A 1 18.04 -2.93 -22.88
CA MET A 1 17.38 -3.25 -24.17
C MET A 1 16.35 -2.16 -24.45
N LYS A 2 16.13 -1.77 -25.72
CA LYS A 2 15.08 -0.81 -26.11
C LYS A 2 13.87 -1.61 -26.59
N THR A 3 12.70 -1.30 -26.06
CA THR A 3 11.43 -1.91 -26.44
C THR A 3 10.42 -0.81 -26.77
N THR A 4 9.55 -1.09 -27.73
CA THR A 4 8.42 -0.24 -28.08
C THR A 4 7.15 -0.99 -27.66
N LEU A 5 6.26 -0.30 -26.94
CA LEU A 5 5.00 -0.85 -26.45
C LEU A 5 3.91 0.19 -26.71
N ASP A 6 2.81 -0.23 -27.30
CA ASP A 6 1.63 0.60 -27.44
C ASP A 6 0.88 0.64 -26.12
N LEU A 7 0.69 1.84 -25.58
CA LEU A 7 0.02 2.09 -24.32
C LEU A 7 -1.14 3.06 -24.54
N PRO A 8 -2.28 2.87 -23.85
CA PRO A 8 -3.34 3.86 -23.82
C PRO A 8 -2.83 5.24 -23.35
N ASP A 9 -3.30 6.31 -23.99
CA ASP A 9 -2.84 7.68 -23.74
C ASP A 9 -3.12 8.15 -22.31
N ASP A 10 -4.26 7.74 -21.75
CA ASP A 10 -4.66 7.98 -20.37
C ASP A 10 -3.67 7.35 -19.39
N LEU A 11 -3.31 6.08 -19.60
CA LEU A 11 -2.31 5.40 -18.77
C LEU A 11 -0.94 6.07 -18.89
N MET A 12 -0.55 6.47 -20.09
CA MET A 12 0.72 7.15 -20.31
C MET A 12 0.76 8.51 -19.61
N ARG A 13 -0.37 9.21 -19.53
CA ARG A 13 -0.51 10.48 -18.79
C ARG A 13 -0.34 10.26 -17.29
N GLU A 14 -0.98 9.25 -16.71
CA GLU A 14 -0.84 8.92 -15.29
C GLU A 14 0.61 8.57 -14.91
N VAL A 15 1.26 7.75 -15.74
CA VAL A 15 2.67 7.36 -15.54
C VAL A 15 3.58 8.57 -15.56
N LYS A 16 3.34 9.54 -16.46
CA LYS A 16 4.10 10.81 -16.51
C LYS A 16 3.91 11.64 -15.25
N ILE A 17 2.67 11.82 -14.80
CA ILE A 17 2.37 12.57 -13.56
C ILE A 17 3.12 11.96 -12.39
N ARG A 18 3.07 10.62 -12.25
CA ARG A 18 3.73 9.93 -11.16
C ARG A 18 5.25 9.97 -11.24
N ALA A 19 5.83 9.92 -12.44
CA ALA A 19 7.26 10.10 -12.64
C ALA A 19 7.72 11.51 -12.20
N VAL A 20 6.92 12.55 -12.48
CA VAL A 20 7.20 13.91 -12.01
C VAL A 20 7.11 14.00 -10.49
N GLN A 21 6.06 13.45 -9.89
CA GLN A 21 5.87 13.45 -8.43
C GLN A 21 6.98 12.71 -7.68
N GLU A 22 7.47 11.60 -8.23
CA GLU A 22 8.56 10.82 -7.65
C GLU A 22 9.96 11.33 -8.05
N HIS A 23 10.05 12.45 -8.80
CA HIS A 23 11.30 12.99 -9.35
C HIS A 23 12.15 11.96 -10.11
N LYS A 24 11.50 11.05 -10.84
CA LYS A 24 12.12 9.97 -11.59
C LYS A 24 12.02 10.18 -13.09
N LYS A 25 12.96 9.62 -13.84
CA LYS A 25 12.83 9.55 -15.30
C LYS A 25 11.71 8.57 -15.65
N LEU A 26 10.97 8.90 -16.70
CA LEU A 26 9.83 8.13 -17.20
C LEU A 26 10.16 6.65 -17.45
N LYS A 27 11.32 6.37 -18.08
CA LYS A 27 11.80 5.00 -18.33
C LYS A 27 12.02 4.20 -17.04
N ASP A 28 12.47 4.86 -15.97
CA ASP A 28 12.81 4.21 -14.71
C ASP A 28 11.52 3.91 -13.92
N ALA A 29 10.56 4.85 -13.96
CA ALA A 29 9.21 4.64 -13.42
C ALA A 29 8.48 3.49 -14.12
N ILE A 30 8.48 3.45 -15.45
CA ILE A 30 7.89 2.35 -16.23
C ILE A 30 8.54 1.00 -15.86
N ALA A 31 9.88 0.95 -15.78
CA ALA A 31 10.58 -0.27 -15.42
C ALA A 31 10.25 -0.73 -13.98
N GLU A 32 10.10 0.20 -13.03
CA GLU A 32 9.63 -0.12 -11.68
C GLU A 32 8.19 -0.65 -11.67
N PHE A 33 7.28 -0.04 -12.42
CA PHE A 33 5.89 -0.49 -12.48
C PHE A 33 5.77 -1.89 -13.07
N ILE A 34 6.51 -2.20 -14.13
CA ILE A 34 6.56 -3.55 -14.70
C ILE A 34 7.10 -4.54 -13.67
N ARG A 35 8.21 -4.23 -12.99
CA ARG A 35 8.77 -5.09 -11.94
C ARG A 35 7.77 -5.33 -10.80
N LYS A 36 7.13 -4.27 -10.31
CA LYS A 36 6.11 -4.34 -9.26
C LYS A 36 4.92 -5.20 -9.70
N GLY A 37 4.44 -5.04 -10.93
CA GLY A 37 3.38 -5.86 -11.50
C GLY A 37 3.73 -7.35 -11.57
N MET A 38 4.97 -7.68 -11.99
CA MET A 38 5.45 -9.07 -12.03
C MET A 38 5.63 -9.69 -10.64
N THR A 39 5.92 -8.90 -9.60
CA THR A 39 6.01 -9.38 -8.22
C THR A 39 4.63 -9.50 -7.58
N ALA A 40 3.74 -8.54 -7.83
CA ALA A 40 2.37 -8.53 -7.30
C ALA A 40 1.57 -9.76 -7.78
N SER A 41 1.73 -10.18 -9.03
CA SER A 41 1.09 -11.41 -9.54
C SER A 41 1.58 -12.69 -8.85
N LYS A 42 2.77 -12.67 -8.25
CA LYS A 42 3.37 -13.81 -7.54
C LYS A 42 3.09 -13.79 -6.04
N SER A 43 2.80 -12.62 -5.48
CA SER A 43 2.57 -12.45 -4.05
C SER A 43 1.08 -12.60 -3.74
N ARG A 44 0.67 -13.80 -3.34
CA ARG A 44 -0.59 -13.96 -2.60
C ARG A 44 -0.45 -13.14 -1.30
N PRO A 45 -1.44 -12.30 -0.93
CA PRO A 45 -1.35 -11.55 0.31
C PRO A 45 -1.03 -12.52 1.46
N PRO A 46 -0.04 -12.19 2.32
CA PRO A 46 0.31 -13.06 3.42
C PRO A 46 -0.95 -13.33 4.23
N LYS A 47 -1.16 -14.59 4.63
CA LYS A 47 -2.22 -14.91 5.59
C LYS A 47 -1.87 -14.18 6.87
N LEU A 48 -2.52 -13.05 7.12
CA LEU A 48 -2.40 -12.35 8.38
C LEU A 48 -2.77 -13.34 9.50
N PRO A 49 -2.00 -13.37 10.59
CA PRO A 49 -2.38 -14.19 11.74
C PRO A 49 -3.79 -13.78 12.17
N LYS A 50 -4.58 -14.77 12.57
CA LYS A 50 -5.94 -14.50 13.07
C LYS A 50 -5.83 -13.50 14.23
N PRO A 51 -6.61 -12.40 14.24
CA PRO A 51 -6.61 -11.45 15.34
C PRO A 51 -6.76 -12.18 16.68
N VAL A 52 -6.00 -11.75 17.68
CA VAL A 52 -6.14 -12.27 19.04
C VAL A 52 -7.55 -11.96 19.50
N LYS A 53 -8.33 -12.99 19.81
CA LYS A 53 -9.65 -12.82 20.41
C LYS A 53 -9.46 -12.32 21.83
N LEU A 54 -9.82 -11.06 22.07
CA LEU A 54 -9.89 -10.54 23.43
C LEU A 54 -10.98 -11.30 24.19
N ARG A 55 -10.70 -11.71 25.43
CA ARG A 55 -11.65 -12.48 26.25
C ARG A 55 -12.97 -11.74 26.49
N GLY A 56 -12.95 -10.40 26.47
CA GLY A 56 -14.11 -9.54 26.77
C GLY A 56 -14.87 -9.01 25.55
N GLY A 57 -14.46 -9.34 24.32
CA GLY A 57 -15.02 -8.73 23.11
C GLY A 57 -14.27 -7.46 22.67
N PRO A 58 -14.86 -6.65 21.77
CA PRO A 58 -14.24 -5.40 21.31
C PRO A 58 -14.09 -4.41 22.47
N ILE A 59 -12.93 -3.75 22.57
CA ILE A 59 -12.71 -2.69 23.55
C ILE A 59 -13.66 -1.53 23.23
N THR A 60 -14.43 -1.11 24.22
CA THR A 60 -15.36 0.02 24.12
C THR A 60 -14.66 1.35 24.36
N THR A 61 -15.27 2.44 23.88
CA THR A 61 -14.72 3.79 24.07
C THR A 61 -14.67 4.13 25.57
N GLU A 62 -15.67 3.70 26.33
CA GLU A 62 -15.79 3.91 27.77
C GLU A 62 -14.66 3.21 28.54
N GLU A 63 -14.29 2.00 28.15
CA GLU A 63 -13.16 1.27 28.75
C GLU A 63 -11.82 1.97 28.48
N ILE A 64 -11.66 2.58 27.29
CA ILE A 64 -10.46 3.35 26.94
C ILE A 64 -10.35 4.60 27.82
N GLU A 65 -11.44 5.35 27.97
CA GLU A 65 -11.46 6.56 28.80
C GLU A 65 -11.21 6.24 30.27
N ALA A 66 -11.80 5.16 30.79
CA ALA A 66 -11.57 4.70 32.16
C ALA A 66 -10.10 4.29 32.40
N ALA A 67 -9.46 3.61 31.44
CA ALA A 67 -8.06 3.22 31.53
C ALA A 67 -7.11 4.43 31.49
N ILE A 68 -7.42 5.45 30.68
CA ILE A 68 -6.66 6.71 30.65
C ILE A 68 -6.80 7.46 31.97
N ALA A 69 -8.00 7.51 32.55
CA ALA A 69 -8.24 8.15 33.83
C ALA A 69 -7.47 7.46 34.97
N TRP A 70 -7.47 6.12 35.00
CA TRP A 70 -6.72 5.34 36.00
C TRP A 70 -5.20 5.57 35.95
N GLY A 71 -4.62 5.78 34.77
CA GLY A 71 -3.19 6.01 34.61
C GLY A 71 -2.72 7.44 34.90
N ARG A 72 -3.61 8.34 35.34
CA ARG A 72 -3.31 9.75 35.61
C ARG A 72 -3.17 10.07 37.10
N ASP A 73 -3.46 9.11 37.99
CA ASP A 73 -3.22 9.16 39.43
C ASP A 73 -1.79 8.72 39.81
#